data_AF-A0A7L2MEP0-F1
#
_entry.id   AF-A0A7L2MEP0-F1
#
_cell.length_a   1.000
_cell.length_b   1.000
_cell.length_c   1.000
_cell.angle_alpha   90.00
_cell.angle_beta   90.00
_cell.angle_gamma   90.00
#
_symmetry.space_group_name_H-M   'P 1'
#
loop_
_entity.id
_entity.type
_entity.pdbx_description
1 polymer ?
#
loop_
_entity_poly.entity_id
_entity_poly.type
_entity_poly.pdbx_seq_one_letter_code
_entity_poly.pdbx_strand_id
1 'polypeptide(L)'
;PGIPGLPGQPGSDGRDGEMGPKGDQAERGEKGFPGPPGPPGKVGPAGIPGVTGLPGAKGLPGPAGEPGEYRVTLRSAFSAARSIGSYPRRDQPVRFDRVLTNREGHYENRYGRFTCRLPGTYYFTYHVT
;
A
#
# COMPACT_ATOMS: atom_id res chain seq x y z
N PRO A 1 60.74 128.42 62.95
CA PRO A 1 61.23 127.44 63.96
C PRO A 1 60.58 127.73 65.33
N GLY A 2 59.81 126.87 65.99
CA GLY A 2 59.26 125.54 65.76
C GLY A 2 58.46 125.22 67.04
N ILE A 3 57.25 124.68 66.93
CA ILE A 3 56.56 124.04 68.05
C ILE A 3 56.05 122.72 67.47
N PRO A 4 56.57 121.56 67.91
CA PRO A 4 56.02 120.28 67.50
C PRO A 4 54.54 120.22 67.89
N GLY A 5 53.68 119.90 66.93
CA GLY A 5 52.29 119.61 67.23
C GLY A 5 52.20 118.30 68.02
N LEU A 6 51.52 118.33 69.15
CA LEU A 6 50.84 117.14 69.67
C LEU A 6 49.80 116.71 68.63
N PRO A 7 49.24 115.50 68.63
CA PRO A 7 49.62 114.23 69.26
C PRO A 7 49.38 113.05 68.27
N GLY A 8 49.40 111.82 68.76
CA GLY A 8 48.46 110.80 68.30
C GLY A 8 47.94 110.03 69.51
N GLN A 9 46.61 109.90 69.65
CA GLN A 9 46.01 109.04 70.67
C GLN A 9 46.40 107.56 70.44
N PRO A 10 46.39 106.72 71.51
CA PRO A 10 46.77 105.31 71.41
C PRO A 10 45.93 104.56 70.37
N GLY A 11 46.58 103.64 69.67
CA GLY A 11 45.85 102.69 68.81
C GLY A 11 44.94 101.81 69.66
N SER A 12 43.75 101.51 69.13
CA SER A 12 42.79 100.58 69.73
C SER A 12 43.36 99.17 69.82
N ASP A 13 42.97 98.41 70.86
CA ASP A 13 43.29 96.99 70.98
C ASP A 13 42.80 96.19 69.75
N GLY A 14 43.57 95.17 69.37
CA GLY A 14 43.24 94.28 68.26
C GLY A 14 42.00 93.44 68.57
N ARG A 15 41.21 93.15 67.54
CA ARG A 15 40.01 92.30 67.65
C ARG A 15 40.39 90.85 67.95
N ASP A 16 39.60 90.17 68.77
CA ASP A 16 39.72 88.72 68.98
C ASP A 16 39.55 87.95 67.65
N GLY A 17 40.29 86.86 67.48
CA GLY A 17 40.24 86.02 66.28
C GLY A 17 38.94 85.21 66.16
N GLU A 18 38.48 84.98 64.93
CA GLU A 18 37.28 84.19 64.65
C GLU A 18 37.45 82.70 64.98
N MET A 19 36.37 82.06 65.46
CA MET A 19 36.32 80.63 65.76
C MET A 19 36.42 79.80 64.46
N GLY A 20 37.27 78.77 64.45
CA GLY A 20 37.48 77.90 63.29
C GLY A 20 36.24 77.06 62.90
N PRO A 21 36.13 76.62 61.63
CA PRO A 21 34.98 75.87 61.14
C PRO A 21 34.86 74.47 61.75
N LYS A 22 33.62 73.98 61.91
CA LYS A 22 33.30 72.63 62.38
C LYS A 22 33.68 71.57 61.32
N GLY A 23 34.32 70.47 61.72
CA GLY A 23 34.72 69.40 60.81
C GLY A 23 33.56 68.60 60.19
N ASP A 24 33.78 68.08 58.98
CA ASP A 24 32.78 67.40 58.16
C ASP A 24 32.36 66.00 58.69
N GLN A 25 31.10 65.64 58.47
CA GLN A 25 30.51 64.35 58.84
C GLN A 25 30.88 63.27 57.81
N ALA A 26 31.38 62.12 58.25
CA ALA A 26 31.73 61.01 57.37
C ALA A 26 30.49 60.39 56.67
N GLU A 27 30.60 60.14 55.36
CA GLU A 27 29.56 59.48 54.56
C GLU A 27 29.40 57.99 54.92
N ARG A 28 28.15 57.51 54.96
CA ARG A 28 27.80 56.11 55.21
C ARG A 28 28.07 55.27 53.94
N GLY A 29 28.83 54.18 54.07
CA GLY A 29 29.18 53.31 52.94
C GLY A 29 27.98 52.75 52.18
N GLU A 30 28.14 52.57 50.86
CA GLU A 30 27.10 52.09 49.94
C GLU A 30 26.70 50.63 50.20
N LYS A 31 25.43 50.29 49.94
CA LYS A 31 24.89 48.93 50.08
C LYS A 31 25.38 48.05 48.92
N GLY A 32 25.83 46.83 49.21
CA GLY A 32 26.32 45.88 48.20
C GLY A 32 25.27 45.52 47.14
N PHE A 33 25.73 45.19 45.93
CA PHE A 33 24.89 44.86 44.79
C PHE A 33 24.09 43.54 44.97
N PRO A 34 22.91 43.39 44.35
CA PRO A 34 22.17 42.13 44.33
C PRO A 34 22.98 40.98 43.68
N GLY A 35 22.74 39.75 44.14
CA GLY A 35 23.35 38.56 43.55
C GLY A 35 22.87 38.26 42.11
N PRO A 36 23.62 37.47 41.33
CA PRO A 36 23.25 37.14 39.96
C PRO A 36 22.01 36.23 39.88
N PRO A 37 21.26 36.26 38.75
CA PRO A 37 20.14 35.34 38.52
C PRO A 37 20.57 33.86 38.54
N GLY A 38 19.64 32.98 38.95
CA GLY A 38 19.87 31.54 38.95
C GLY A 38 19.97 30.93 37.53
N PRO A 39 20.50 29.70 37.40
CA PRO A 39 20.65 29.03 36.11
C PRO A 39 19.29 28.63 35.49
N PRO A 40 19.19 28.51 34.16
CA PRO A 40 17.98 28.03 33.47
C PRO A 40 17.57 26.60 33.89
N GLY A 41 16.27 26.32 33.82
CA GLY A 41 15.72 24.99 34.07
C GLY A 41 16.15 23.93 33.04
N LYS A 42 16.05 22.65 33.41
CA LYS A 42 16.38 21.53 32.51
C LYS A 42 15.35 21.38 31.38
N VAL A 43 15.81 20.93 30.20
CA VAL A 43 14.95 20.61 29.05
C VAL A 43 14.08 19.39 29.36
N GLY A 44 12.81 19.43 28.94
CA GLY A 44 11.86 18.33 29.15
C GLY A 44 12.18 17.07 28.33
N PRO A 45 11.56 15.92 28.66
CA PRO A 45 11.78 14.66 27.94
C PRO A 45 11.20 14.70 26.52
N ALA A 46 11.75 13.86 25.64
CA ALA A 46 11.25 13.69 24.28
C ALA A 46 9.84 13.04 24.27
N GLY A 47 9.04 13.40 23.26
CA GLY A 47 7.70 12.82 23.06
C GLY A 47 7.73 11.35 22.63
N ILE A 48 6.60 10.67 22.79
CA ILE A 48 6.44 9.24 22.44
C ILE A 48 6.38 9.10 20.90
N PRO A 49 7.01 8.07 20.28
CA PRO A 49 6.89 7.79 18.86
C PRO A 49 5.45 7.54 18.41
N GLY A 50 5.13 7.91 17.16
CA GLY A 50 3.83 7.65 16.56
C GLY A 50 3.55 6.16 16.33
N VAL A 51 2.27 5.80 16.22
CA VAL A 51 1.82 4.42 15.96
C VAL A 51 2.08 4.01 14.51
N THR A 52 2.39 2.72 14.29
CA THR A 52 2.58 2.14 12.96
C THR A 52 1.29 2.16 12.14
N GLY A 53 1.40 2.44 10.84
CA GLY A 53 0.25 2.42 9.91
C GLY A 53 -0.38 1.04 9.73
N LEU A 54 -1.65 1.02 9.33
CA LEU A 54 -2.41 -0.22 9.08
C LEU A 54 -1.90 -0.94 7.80
N PRO A 55 -2.04 -2.28 7.72
CA PRO A 55 -1.78 -3.03 6.50
C PRO A 55 -2.65 -2.59 5.32
N GLY A 56 -2.12 -2.70 4.10
CA GLY A 56 -2.86 -2.41 2.87
C GLY A 56 -4.03 -3.37 2.62
N ALA A 57 -4.99 -2.94 1.81
CA ALA A 57 -6.15 -3.75 1.45
C ALA A 57 -5.76 -4.96 0.57
N LYS A 58 -6.56 -6.04 0.65
CA LYS A 58 -6.41 -7.23 -0.21
C LYS A 58 -6.69 -6.87 -1.67
N GLY A 59 -5.90 -7.42 -2.59
CA GLY A 59 -6.14 -7.27 -4.03
C GLY A 59 -7.48 -7.86 -4.49
N LEU A 60 -7.98 -7.37 -5.63
CA LEU A 60 -9.22 -7.84 -6.23
C LEU A 60 -9.09 -9.29 -6.75
N PRO A 61 -10.19 -10.05 -6.83
CA PRO A 61 -10.21 -11.33 -7.53
C PRO A 61 -9.77 -11.19 -9.00
N GLY A 62 -9.12 -12.22 -9.53
CA GLY A 62 -8.79 -12.29 -10.96
C GLY A 62 -10.04 -12.40 -11.85
N PRO A 63 -9.91 -12.11 -13.16
CA PRO A 63 -11.01 -12.26 -14.10
C PRO A 63 -11.45 -13.72 -14.23
N ALA A 64 -12.71 -13.93 -14.65
CA ALA A 64 -13.20 -15.26 -14.98
C ALA A 64 -12.43 -15.85 -16.17
N GLY A 65 -12.24 -17.17 -16.17
CA GLY A 65 -11.64 -17.89 -17.31
C GLY A 65 -12.56 -17.86 -18.53
N GLU A 66 -11.98 -18.03 -19.72
CA GLU A 66 -12.75 -18.08 -20.96
C GLU A 66 -13.67 -19.31 -21.02
N PRO A 67 -14.85 -19.21 -21.66
CA PRO A 67 -15.73 -20.36 -21.89
C PRO A 67 -15.02 -21.45 -22.69
N GLY A 68 -15.19 -22.72 -22.29
CA GLY A 68 -14.65 -23.86 -23.04
C GLY A 68 -15.33 -24.03 -24.39
N GLU A 69 -14.54 -24.12 -25.47
CA GLU A 69 -15.04 -24.26 -26.84
C GLU A 69 -15.22 -25.74 -27.20
N TYR A 70 -16.42 -26.29 -27.02
CA TYR A 70 -16.79 -27.60 -27.58
C TYR A 70 -17.88 -27.42 -28.65
N ARG A 71 -17.48 -27.50 -29.94
CA ARG A 71 -18.44 -27.72 -31.04
C ARG A 71 -18.20 -29.10 -31.63
N VAL A 72 -18.69 -30.14 -30.96
CA VAL A 72 -18.62 -31.50 -31.52
C VAL A 72 -19.84 -31.74 -32.39
N THR A 73 -19.66 -31.86 -33.70
CA THR A 73 -20.59 -32.63 -34.53
C THR A 73 -19.82 -33.52 -35.49
N LEU A 74 -19.25 -34.60 -34.95
CA LEU A 74 -18.79 -35.74 -35.75
C LEU A 74 -19.78 -36.88 -35.55
N ARG A 75 -20.24 -37.49 -36.65
CA ARG A 75 -21.21 -38.59 -36.58
C ARG A 75 -20.97 -39.63 -37.66
N SER A 76 -20.87 -40.88 -37.23
CA SER A 76 -21.57 -41.94 -37.95
C SER A 76 -21.66 -43.19 -37.09
N ALA A 77 -22.87 -43.73 -37.05
CA ALA A 77 -23.20 -45.02 -36.50
C ALA A 77 -24.36 -45.57 -37.34
N PHE A 78 -24.40 -46.88 -37.49
CA PHE A 78 -25.54 -47.58 -38.03
C PHE A 78 -25.78 -48.86 -37.24
N SER A 79 -27.02 -49.33 -37.28
CA SER A 79 -27.41 -50.64 -36.82
C SER A 79 -28.36 -51.23 -37.85
N ALA A 80 -28.12 -52.47 -38.25
CA ALA A 80 -28.91 -53.14 -39.26
C ALA A 80 -29.01 -54.63 -38.93
N ALA A 81 -30.11 -55.25 -39.35
CA ALA A 81 -30.40 -56.65 -39.20
C ALA A 81 -30.65 -57.29 -40.56
N ARG A 82 -30.45 -58.60 -40.62
CA ARG A 82 -30.77 -59.40 -41.80
C ARG A 82 -32.11 -60.11 -41.58
N SER A 83 -33.07 -59.86 -42.46
CA SER A 83 -34.35 -60.58 -42.53
C SER A 83 -34.47 -61.49 -43.76
N ILE A 84 -33.49 -61.43 -44.66
CA ILE A 84 -33.43 -62.31 -45.84
C ILE A 84 -33.14 -63.75 -45.40
N GLY A 85 -34.07 -64.66 -45.73
CA GLY A 85 -33.99 -66.09 -45.39
C GLY A 85 -33.02 -66.93 -46.24
N SER A 86 -32.46 -66.39 -47.33
CA SER A 86 -31.40 -67.08 -48.07
C SER A 86 -30.05 -66.94 -47.37
N TYR A 87 -29.19 -67.93 -47.47
CA TYR A 87 -27.82 -67.80 -46.95
C TYR A 87 -27.00 -66.80 -47.78
N PRO A 88 -26.12 -65.99 -47.14
CA PRO A 88 -25.18 -65.13 -47.86
C PRO A 88 -24.30 -65.95 -48.80
N ARG A 89 -24.01 -65.41 -49.98
CA ARG A 89 -23.04 -66.01 -50.91
C ARG A 89 -21.63 -65.80 -50.34
N ARG A 90 -20.78 -66.82 -50.44
CA ARG A 90 -19.41 -66.81 -49.87
C ARG A 90 -18.56 -65.64 -50.39
N ASP A 91 -18.78 -65.25 -51.65
CA ASP A 91 -17.97 -64.21 -52.32
C ASP A 91 -18.67 -62.84 -52.37
N GLN A 92 -19.71 -62.62 -51.56
CA GLN A 92 -20.45 -61.35 -51.49
C GLN A 92 -20.54 -60.85 -50.05
N PRO A 93 -20.55 -59.52 -49.84
CA PRO A 93 -20.81 -58.94 -48.53
C PRO A 93 -22.16 -59.42 -47.98
N VAL A 94 -22.19 -59.64 -46.66
CA VAL A 94 -23.46 -59.96 -45.98
C VAL A 94 -24.37 -58.75 -46.05
N ARG A 95 -25.51 -58.92 -46.72
CA ARG A 95 -26.50 -57.87 -46.85
C ARG A 95 -27.44 -57.84 -45.64
N PHE A 96 -27.37 -56.79 -44.83
CA PHE A 96 -28.38 -56.49 -43.81
C PHE A 96 -29.42 -55.55 -44.42
N ASP A 97 -30.56 -56.11 -44.81
CA ASP A 97 -31.64 -55.43 -45.53
C ASP A 97 -32.46 -54.50 -44.64
N ARG A 98 -32.65 -54.87 -43.38
CA ARG A 98 -33.43 -54.12 -42.42
C ARG A 98 -32.55 -53.16 -41.64
N VAL A 99 -32.63 -51.88 -41.97
CA VAL A 99 -31.91 -50.83 -41.24
C VAL A 99 -32.68 -50.48 -39.96
N LEU A 100 -32.02 -50.57 -38.80
CA LEU A 100 -32.56 -50.15 -37.51
C LEU A 100 -32.25 -48.68 -37.23
N THR A 101 -31.00 -48.28 -37.45
CA THR A 101 -30.54 -46.88 -37.37
C THR A 101 -29.49 -46.63 -38.45
N ASN A 102 -29.58 -45.50 -39.15
CA ASN A 102 -28.58 -45.10 -40.16
C ASN A 102 -28.75 -43.62 -40.51
N ARG A 103 -28.64 -42.75 -39.51
CA ARG A 103 -28.99 -41.32 -39.64
C ARG A 103 -28.18 -40.60 -40.71
N GLU A 104 -26.90 -40.95 -40.84
CA GLU A 104 -25.98 -40.31 -41.78
C GLU A 104 -25.96 -40.99 -43.16
N GLY A 105 -26.66 -42.13 -43.32
CA GLY A 105 -26.72 -42.84 -44.59
C GLY A 105 -25.40 -43.47 -45.04
N HIS A 106 -24.42 -43.63 -44.14
CA HIS A 106 -23.11 -44.19 -44.46
C HIS A 106 -23.12 -45.71 -44.61
N TYR A 107 -24.18 -46.39 -44.17
CA TYR A 107 -24.42 -47.80 -44.47
C TYR A 107 -25.40 -47.96 -45.63
N GLU A 108 -25.00 -48.72 -46.66
CA GLU A 108 -25.79 -49.01 -47.84
C GLU A 108 -26.33 -50.45 -47.78
N ASN A 109 -27.61 -50.58 -47.42
CA ASN A 109 -28.26 -51.88 -47.25
C ASN A 109 -28.39 -52.68 -48.56
N ARG A 110 -28.34 -52.05 -49.73
CA ARG A 110 -28.39 -52.73 -51.03
C ARG A 110 -27.16 -53.61 -51.27
N TYR A 111 -26.01 -53.16 -50.77
CA TYR A 111 -24.71 -53.79 -51.01
C TYR A 111 -24.10 -54.39 -49.74
N GLY A 112 -24.71 -54.16 -48.56
CA GLY A 112 -24.16 -54.62 -47.29
C GLY A 112 -22.86 -53.92 -46.91
N ARG A 113 -22.69 -52.66 -47.32
CA ARG A 113 -21.41 -51.94 -47.22
C ARG A 113 -21.54 -50.68 -46.38
N PHE A 114 -20.60 -50.49 -45.45
CA PHE A 114 -20.37 -49.21 -44.79
C PHE A 114 -19.30 -48.43 -45.55
N THR A 115 -19.57 -47.16 -45.83
CA THR A 115 -18.62 -46.24 -46.47
C THR A 115 -18.18 -45.20 -45.45
N CYS A 116 -16.92 -45.26 -45.05
CA CYS A 116 -16.33 -44.29 -44.13
C CYS A 116 -16.29 -42.91 -44.78
N ARG A 117 -17.05 -41.94 -44.24
CA ARG A 117 -17.02 -40.53 -44.70
C ARG A 117 -16.38 -39.58 -43.71
N LEU A 118 -16.18 -40.01 -42.47
CA LEU A 118 -15.49 -39.23 -41.43
C LEU A 118 -14.23 -39.97 -40.98
N PRO A 119 -13.07 -39.34 -40.94
CA PRO A 119 -11.87 -39.98 -40.41
C PRO A 119 -12.02 -40.23 -38.90
N GLY A 120 -11.51 -41.35 -38.42
CA GLY A 120 -11.53 -41.70 -37.00
C GLY A 120 -11.52 -43.20 -36.74
N THR A 121 -11.64 -43.56 -35.47
CA THR A 121 -11.72 -44.95 -35.01
C THR A 121 -13.17 -45.41 -35.00
N TYR A 122 -13.42 -46.59 -35.54
CA TYR A 122 -14.75 -47.19 -35.65
C TYR A 122 -14.82 -48.52 -34.92
N TYR A 123 -15.95 -48.79 -34.28
CA TYR A 123 -16.26 -50.07 -33.65
C TYR A 123 -17.34 -50.78 -34.45
N PHE A 124 -17.08 -52.04 -34.79
CA PHE A 124 -18.05 -52.90 -35.45
C PHE A 124 -18.30 -54.12 -34.57
N THR A 125 -19.57 -54.40 -34.32
CA THR A 125 -20.01 -55.60 -33.61
C THR A 125 -21.15 -56.23 -34.39
N TYR A 126 -21.25 -57.55 -34.34
CA TYR A 126 -22.33 -58.30 -34.96
C TYR A 126 -22.70 -59.50 -34.09
N HIS A 127 -23.97 -59.89 -34.18
CA HIS A 127 -24.50 -61.07 -33.52
C HIS A 127 -25.21 -61.93 -34.57
N VAL A 128 -24.99 -63.24 -34.53
CA VAL A 128 -25.63 -64.24 -35.39
C VAL A 128 -26.32 -65.24 -34.48
N THR A 129 -27.60 -65.50 -34.75
CA THR A 129 -28.41 -66.54 -34.10
C THR A 129 -28.52 -67.75 -34.99
#